data_AF-A0A522XN27-F1
#
_entry.id   AF-A0A522XN27-F1
#
_cell.length_a   1.000
_cell.length_b   1.000
_cell.length_c   1.000
_cell.angle_alpha   90.00
_cell.angle_beta   90.00
_cell.angle_gamma   90.00
#
_symmetry.space_group_name_H-M   'P 1'
#
loop_
_entity.id
_entity.type
_entity.pdbx_description
1 polymer ?
#
loop_
_entity_poly.entity_id
_entity_poly.type
_entity_poly.pdbx_seq_one_letter_code
_entity_poly.pdbx_strand_id
1 'polypeptide(L)'
;MQLDQEITTITEGKTKILIPKAALENKVPPRDVAFFNPRAKLSRDFSIIAYSAFFKKFEGPKTFLDSMSGVGARGLRVANEISQVEHVFVNDLNPTALELGKKSAELNSLKNYTASEDETCRFLGAFSKKGMRAGIVDIDPFGSPARHLDCGIRATVHGGILSVTATDLQVLHGLFNDACRKKYYGTPIKTDYADEIAVRLILGCIHMVAARLDIEATPVFVENNMHYYRVYVRILNKADTRDIMGFISHCRSCGNREIAKDKKEICAICGAKMQHAGPLWVGKLFEKEFLNDMLSEAPNHAVDKKCAPAIEKCVLESDMPGCYYTLDEVAKMKRKSPASLERSIRILQENGFASSPTSFNPTGFRTDCKINKILELFP
;
A
#
# COMPACT_ATOMS: atom_id res chain seq x y z
N MET A 1 32.04 19.91 -4.20
CA MET A 1 30.80 19.56 -3.47
C MET A 1 29.99 20.84 -3.35
N GLN A 2 29.16 21.17 -4.34
CA GLN A 2 28.35 22.39 -4.34
C GLN A 2 27.16 22.19 -3.40
N LEU A 3 27.35 22.56 -2.14
CA LEU A 3 26.28 22.75 -1.15
C LEU A 3 25.73 24.20 -1.22
N ASP A 4 25.67 24.79 -2.43
CA ASP A 4 25.06 26.11 -2.68
C ASP A 4 23.51 26.05 -2.69
N GLN A 5 22.92 25.08 -1.99
CA GLN A 5 21.47 24.97 -1.85
C GLN A 5 21.03 25.35 -0.45
N GLU A 6 20.01 26.21 -0.35
CA GLU A 6 19.36 26.50 0.91
C GLU A 6 18.72 25.21 1.45
N ILE A 7 19.38 24.61 2.45
CA ILE A 7 18.84 23.50 3.23
C ILE A 7 17.97 24.09 4.34
N THR A 8 16.82 23.48 4.61
CA THR A 8 15.95 23.84 5.71
C THR A 8 15.65 22.64 6.60
N THR A 9 15.31 22.91 7.86
CA THR A 9 14.87 21.88 8.80
C THR A 9 13.36 21.91 8.91
N ILE A 10 12.72 20.77 8.71
CA ILE A 10 11.30 20.56 9.03
C ILE A 10 11.16 19.60 10.20
N THR A 11 9.97 19.54 10.80
CA THR A 11 9.62 18.49 11.76
C THR A 11 8.45 17.69 11.22
N GLU A 12 8.62 16.37 11.12
CA GLU A 12 7.55 15.43 10.79
C GLU A 12 7.42 14.43 11.94
N GLY A 13 6.22 14.33 12.52
CA GLY A 13 6.04 13.59 13.76
C GLY A 13 6.84 14.23 14.88
N LYS A 14 7.77 13.47 15.47
CA LYS A 14 8.71 13.97 16.48
C LYS A 14 10.13 14.15 15.93
N THR A 15 10.30 14.02 14.62
CA THR A 15 11.60 13.88 13.97
C THR A 15 11.95 15.12 13.18
N LYS A 16 13.11 15.71 13.47
CA LYS A 16 13.68 16.82 12.69
C LYS A 16 14.36 16.28 11.43
N ILE A 17 14.06 16.84 10.27
CA ILE A 17 14.57 16.35 8.98
C ILE A 17 15.12 17.52 8.19
N LEU A 18 16.36 17.39 7.71
CA LEU A 18 16.98 18.31 6.77
C LEU A 18 16.54 17.98 5.35
N ILE A 19 16.05 18.98 4.64
CA ILE A 19 15.57 18.85 3.27
C ILE A 19 16.05 20.03 2.42
N PRO A 20 16.17 19.87 1.09
CA PRO A 20 16.31 21.02 0.20
C PRO A 20 15.06 21.91 0.31
N LYS A 21 15.23 23.23 0.52
CA LYS A 21 14.11 24.18 0.65
C LYS A 21 13.16 24.14 -0.56
N ALA A 22 13.72 23.90 -1.75
CA ALA A 22 12.98 23.72 -2.99
C ALA A 22 11.94 22.57 -2.97
N ALA A 23 12.07 21.60 -2.04
CA ALA A 23 11.08 20.53 -1.85
C ALA A 23 9.76 21.03 -1.25
N LEU A 24 9.75 22.20 -0.59
CA LEU A 24 8.56 22.84 -0.04
C LEU A 24 7.89 23.79 -1.03
N GLU A 25 8.68 24.39 -1.91
CA GLU A 25 8.23 25.44 -2.84
C GLU A 25 7.67 24.87 -4.14
N ASN A 26 8.23 23.75 -4.61
CA ASN A 26 7.85 23.18 -5.91
C ASN A 26 6.66 22.23 -5.81
N LYS A 27 5.74 22.34 -6.79
CA LYS A 27 4.61 21.40 -6.92
C LYS A 27 5.05 19.96 -7.19
N VAL A 28 6.19 19.77 -7.85
CA VAL A 28 6.85 18.47 -8.05
C VAL A 28 8.24 18.61 -7.43
N PRO A 29 8.57 17.87 -6.37
CA PRO A 29 9.87 17.99 -5.73
C PRO A 29 11.00 17.67 -6.71
N PRO A 30 12.08 18.47 -6.76
CA PRO A 30 13.21 18.19 -7.62
C PRO A 30 13.87 16.86 -7.24
N ARG A 31 14.23 16.07 -8.25
CA ARG A 31 14.86 14.74 -8.06
C ARG A 31 16.38 14.81 -8.04
N ASP A 32 16.94 15.88 -8.58
CA ASP A 32 18.34 15.89 -8.99
C ASP A 32 19.31 16.11 -7.82
N VAL A 33 18.84 16.59 -6.67
CA VAL A 33 19.74 16.93 -5.55
C VAL A 33 19.51 16.08 -4.32
N ALA A 34 18.32 16.11 -3.73
CA ALA A 34 17.91 15.14 -2.72
C ALA A 34 16.39 15.10 -2.68
N PHE A 35 15.81 13.92 -2.89
CA PHE A 35 14.36 13.83 -2.98
C PHE A 35 13.70 13.83 -1.60
N PHE A 36 12.73 14.72 -1.43
CA PHE A 36 11.77 14.69 -0.34
C PHE A 36 10.40 15.11 -0.86
N ASN A 37 9.36 14.33 -0.57
CA ASN A 37 7.99 14.69 -0.90
C ASN A 37 7.18 14.99 0.39
N PRO A 38 6.81 16.26 0.65
CA PRO A 38 5.99 16.61 1.80
C PRO A 38 4.59 16.00 1.72
N ARG A 39 4.05 15.76 0.51
CA ARG A 39 2.72 15.15 0.34
C ARG A 39 2.67 13.69 0.78
N ALA A 40 3.82 13.02 0.89
CA ALA A 40 3.90 11.65 1.38
C ALA A 40 3.89 11.53 2.91
N LYS A 41 3.72 12.64 3.65
CA LYS A 41 3.62 12.64 5.12
C LYS A 41 2.59 11.64 5.63
N LEU A 42 1.38 11.64 5.06
CA LEU A 42 0.31 10.75 5.50
C LEU A 42 0.69 9.26 5.34
N SER A 43 1.39 8.90 4.26
CA SER A 43 1.90 7.55 4.06
C SER A 43 2.95 7.16 5.10
N ARG A 44 3.83 8.11 5.45
CA ARG A 44 4.83 7.89 6.50
C ARG A 44 4.18 7.76 7.87
N ASP A 45 3.12 8.52 8.15
CA ASP A 45 2.33 8.38 9.38
C ASP A 45 1.71 6.97 9.49
N PHE A 46 1.06 6.47 8.42
CA PHE A 46 0.55 5.10 8.41
C PHE A 46 1.65 4.05 8.62
N SER A 47 2.82 4.24 8.02
CA SER A 47 3.97 3.37 8.25
C SER A 47 4.44 3.37 9.70
N ILE A 48 4.54 4.52 10.37
CA ILE A 48 4.92 4.55 11.79
C ILE A 48 3.92 3.77 12.64
N ILE A 49 2.63 3.92 12.38
CA ILE A 49 1.58 3.15 13.07
C ILE A 49 1.73 1.64 12.79
N ALA A 50 1.81 1.25 11.52
CA ALA A 50 1.91 -0.16 11.11
C ALA A 50 3.17 -0.83 11.66
N TYR A 51 4.31 -0.18 11.57
CA TYR A 51 5.59 -0.71 12.03
C TYR A 51 5.67 -0.78 13.55
N SER A 52 5.10 0.20 14.25
CA SER A 52 5.02 0.17 15.71
C SER A 52 4.11 -0.95 16.20
N ALA A 53 2.94 -1.12 15.59
CA ALA A 53 2.02 -2.22 15.90
C ALA A 53 2.67 -3.59 15.69
N PHE A 54 3.39 -3.75 14.57
CA PHE A 54 4.16 -4.95 14.28
C PHE A 54 5.28 -5.20 15.31
N PHE A 55 6.20 -4.25 15.48
CA PHE A 55 7.37 -4.45 16.32
C PHE A 55 7.04 -4.59 17.80
N LYS A 56 5.87 -4.12 18.26
CA LYS A 56 5.41 -4.34 19.64
C LYS A 56 5.16 -5.82 19.95
N LYS A 57 4.70 -6.61 18.97
CA LYS A 57 4.36 -8.04 19.15
C LYS A 57 5.36 -9.01 18.50
N PHE A 58 6.18 -8.53 17.58
CA PHE A 58 7.12 -9.37 16.84
C PHE A 58 8.30 -9.83 17.71
N GLU A 59 8.63 -11.12 17.75
CA GLU A 59 9.75 -11.64 18.56
C GLU A 59 11.07 -11.77 17.78
N GLY A 60 11.05 -11.53 16.46
CA GLY A 60 12.24 -11.64 15.61
C GLY A 60 13.11 -10.38 15.60
N PRO A 61 14.05 -10.30 14.62
CA PRO A 61 14.98 -9.19 14.48
C PRO A 61 14.29 -7.82 14.44
N LYS A 62 14.72 -6.91 15.31
CA LYS A 62 14.23 -5.52 15.38
C LYS A 62 14.96 -4.60 14.40
N THR A 63 15.17 -5.11 13.19
CA THR A 63 15.87 -4.41 12.12
C THR A 63 14.87 -3.92 11.08
N PHE A 64 15.03 -2.67 10.65
CA PHE A 64 14.28 -2.04 9.57
C PHE A 64 15.22 -1.67 8.42
N LEU A 65 14.84 -2.00 7.18
CA LEU A 65 15.57 -1.62 5.96
C LEU A 65 14.73 -0.63 5.13
N ASP A 66 15.23 0.59 4.95
CA ASP A 66 14.72 1.59 4.00
C ASP A 66 15.55 1.51 2.71
N SER A 67 15.04 0.84 1.68
CA SER A 67 15.88 0.48 0.53
C SER A 67 16.08 1.58 -0.53
N MET A 68 15.23 2.62 -0.50
CA MET A 68 15.21 3.74 -1.46
C MET A 68 14.79 5.03 -0.73
N SER A 69 15.67 5.52 0.15
CA SER A 69 15.26 6.37 1.26
C SER A 69 15.06 7.85 0.93
N GLY A 70 15.54 8.33 -0.22
CA GLY A 70 15.71 9.76 -0.47
C GLY A 70 16.53 10.40 0.66
N VAL A 71 16.02 11.48 1.25
CA VAL A 71 16.60 12.11 2.45
C VAL A 71 16.49 11.26 3.73
N GLY A 72 15.91 10.07 3.68
CA GLY A 72 15.78 9.17 4.83
C GLY A 72 14.55 9.43 5.70
N ALA A 73 13.55 10.18 5.23
CA ALA A 73 12.43 10.62 6.06
C ALA A 73 11.67 9.47 6.74
N ARG A 74 11.51 8.31 6.09
CA ARG A 74 10.85 7.15 6.69
C ARG A 74 11.78 6.46 7.69
N GLY A 75 13.00 6.10 7.29
CA GLY A 75 14.01 5.52 8.18
C GLY A 75 14.31 6.37 9.44
N LEU A 76 14.46 7.68 9.30
CA LEU A 76 14.68 8.62 10.41
C LEU A 76 13.53 8.57 11.41
N ARG A 77 12.28 8.62 10.93
CA ARG A 77 11.10 8.54 11.80
C ARG A 77 10.99 7.17 12.48
N VAL A 78 11.30 6.07 11.77
CA VAL A 78 11.33 4.73 12.38
C VAL A 78 12.37 4.67 13.50
N ALA A 79 13.59 5.15 13.25
CA ALA A 79 14.68 5.16 14.22
C ALA A 79 14.38 6.01 15.46
N ASN A 80 13.67 7.12 15.28
CA ASN A 80 13.39 8.10 16.34
C ASN A 80 12.08 7.83 17.10
N GLU A 81 11.04 7.35 16.41
CA GLU A 81 9.67 7.27 16.95
C GLU A 81 9.29 5.86 17.42
N ILE A 82 10.01 4.80 17.00
CA ILE A 82 9.68 3.41 17.37
C ILE A 82 10.77 2.83 18.28
N SER A 83 10.48 2.80 19.58
CA SER A 83 11.44 2.41 20.62
C SER A 83 11.90 0.95 20.54
N GLN A 84 11.11 0.06 19.92
CA GLN A 84 11.45 -1.35 19.77
C GLN A 84 12.49 -1.60 18.68
N VAL A 85 12.81 -0.63 17.82
CA VAL A 85 13.73 -0.83 16.68
C VAL A 85 15.18 -0.67 17.13
N GLU A 86 15.95 -1.75 16.97
CA GLU A 86 17.36 -1.80 17.36
C GLU A 86 18.27 -1.24 16.27
N HIS A 87 17.94 -1.50 15.00
CA HIS A 87 18.75 -1.10 13.86
C HIS A 87 17.90 -0.62 12.69
N VAL A 88 18.24 0.55 12.15
CA VAL A 88 17.68 1.14 10.94
C VAL A 88 18.80 1.28 9.92
N PHE A 89 18.68 0.54 8.82
CA PHE A 89 19.56 0.71 7.68
C PHE A 89 18.81 1.45 6.58
N VAL A 90 19.36 2.54 6.11
CA VAL A 90 18.84 3.29 4.97
C VAL A 90 19.77 3.17 3.78
N ASN A 91 19.21 3.19 2.58
CA ASN A 91 19.95 3.09 1.34
C ASN A 91 19.39 4.04 0.28
N ASP A 92 20.29 4.71 -0.43
CA ASP A 92 19.95 5.51 -1.60
C ASP A 92 21.17 5.60 -2.53
N LEU A 93 20.95 5.78 -3.83
CA LEU A 93 22.04 6.00 -4.79
C LEU A 93 22.54 7.45 -4.77
N ASN A 94 21.81 8.36 -4.14
CA ASN A 94 22.14 9.76 -4.08
C ASN A 94 22.97 10.08 -2.82
N PRO A 95 24.29 10.33 -2.94
CA PRO A 95 25.15 10.60 -1.78
C PRO A 95 24.75 11.88 -1.03
N THR A 96 24.23 12.90 -1.72
CA THR A 96 23.74 14.13 -1.10
C THR A 96 22.53 13.86 -0.21
N ALA A 97 21.61 13.02 -0.67
CA ALA A 97 20.44 12.64 0.11
C ALA A 97 20.83 11.85 1.36
N LEU A 98 21.80 10.94 1.24
CA LEU A 98 22.37 10.21 2.38
C LEU A 98 23.09 11.12 3.37
N GLU A 99 23.84 12.13 2.90
CA GLU A 99 24.50 13.11 3.75
C GLU A 99 23.48 13.91 4.58
N LEU A 100 22.40 14.38 3.94
CA LEU A 100 21.29 15.05 4.64
C LEU A 100 20.61 14.12 5.66
N GLY A 101 20.42 12.84 5.30
CA GLY A 101 19.89 11.83 6.20
C GLY A 101 20.78 11.61 7.44
N LYS A 102 22.10 11.47 7.25
CA LYS A 102 23.09 11.34 8.34
C LYS A 102 23.08 12.56 9.26
N LYS A 103 23.12 13.77 8.69
CA LYS A 103 23.02 15.02 9.47
C LYS A 103 21.69 15.12 10.22
N SER A 104 20.59 14.67 9.61
CA SER A 104 19.29 14.59 10.29
C SER A 104 19.31 13.59 11.44
N ALA A 105 19.97 12.44 11.29
CA ALA A 105 20.14 11.46 12.36
C ALA A 105 20.93 12.06 13.53
N GLU A 106 21.99 12.82 13.27
CA GLU A 106 22.75 13.56 14.28
C GLU A 106 21.89 14.59 15.01
N LEU A 107 21.06 15.37 14.29
CA LEU A 107 20.14 16.35 14.87
C LEU A 107 19.11 15.74 15.83
N ASN A 108 18.77 14.46 15.65
CA ASN A 108 17.87 13.72 16.53
C ASN A 108 18.63 12.79 17.49
N SER A 109 19.97 12.86 17.54
CA SER A 109 20.83 12.03 18.41
C SER A 109 20.64 10.51 18.22
N LEU A 110 20.38 10.07 16.99
CA LEU A 110 20.11 8.67 16.67
C LEU A 110 21.41 7.85 16.62
N LYS A 111 21.43 6.73 17.34
CA LYS A 111 22.58 5.79 17.38
C LYS A 111 22.33 4.50 16.61
N ASN A 112 21.09 4.22 16.25
CA ASN A 112 20.64 3.03 15.55
C ASN A 112 20.51 3.23 14.02
N TYR A 113 20.99 4.35 13.47
CA TYR A 113 20.82 4.72 12.07
C TYR A 113 22.11 4.51 11.27
N THR A 114 22.07 3.67 10.23
CA THR A 114 23.20 3.37 9.35
C THR A 114 22.79 3.62 7.91
N ALA A 115 23.62 4.32 7.14
CA ALA A 115 23.37 4.63 5.74
C ALA A 115 24.31 3.86 4.81
N SER A 116 23.78 3.37 3.68
CA SER A 116 24.50 2.71 2.60
C SER A 116 24.23 3.40 1.26
N GLU A 117 25.21 3.33 0.36
CA GLU A 117 25.17 3.86 -1.01
C GLU A 117 25.34 2.71 -1.99
N ASP A 118 24.43 1.73 -1.94
CA ASP A 118 24.43 0.57 -2.82
C ASP A 118 23.21 0.61 -3.76
N GLU A 119 23.31 -0.09 -4.88
CA GLU A 119 22.13 -0.43 -5.69
C GLU A 119 21.13 -1.21 -4.82
N THR A 120 19.84 -0.91 -4.95
CA THR A 120 18.78 -1.42 -4.07
C THR A 120 18.80 -2.93 -3.85
N CYS A 121 18.95 -3.74 -4.91
CA CYS A 121 19.01 -5.19 -4.75
C CYS A 121 20.36 -5.70 -4.24
N ARG A 122 21.47 -4.99 -4.50
CA ARG A 122 22.76 -5.27 -3.84
C ARG A 122 22.69 -5.02 -2.33
N PHE A 123 22.12 -3.89 -1.92
CA PHE A 123 21.85 -3.55 -0.53
C PHE A 123 20.99 -4.62 0.15
N LEU A 124 19.81 -4.92 -0.40
CA LEU A 124 18.91 -5.93 0.15
C LEU A 124 19.53 -7.34 0.13
N GLY A 125 20.34 -7.64 -0.89
CA GLY A 125 21.09 -8.89 -1.02
C GLY A 125 22.04 -9.15 0.16
N ALA A 126 22.62 -8.10 0.75
CA ALA A 126 23.46 -8.21 1.95
C ALA A 126 22.69 -8.76 3.17
N PHE A 127 21.37 -8.56 3.22
CA PHE A 127 20.49 -9.04 4.29
C PHE A 127 19.78 -10.35 3.97
N SER A 128 20.08 -11.00 2.84
CA SER A 128 19.38 -12.24 2.42
C SER A 128 19.81 -13.51 3.18
N LYS A 129 20.96 -13.46 3.86
CA LYS A 129 21.54 -14.58 4.61
C LYS A 129 20.76 -14.85 5.91
N LYS A 130 20.70 -16.12 6.33
CA LYS A 130 20.10 -16.52 7.60
C LYS A 130 20.77 -15.77 8.77
N GLY A 131 19.96 -15.21 9.67
CA GLY A 131 20.43 -14.40 10.80
C GLY A 131 20.63 -12.92 10.50
N MET A 132 20.70 -12.51 9.22
CA MET A 132 20.86 -11.10 8.82
C MET A 132 19.54 -10.44 8.40
N ARG A 133 18.53 -11.24 8.02
CA ARG A 133 17.25 -10.73 7.52
C ARG A 133 16.57 -9.79 8.51
N ALA A 134 15.89 -8.80 7.97
CA ALA A 134 15.22 -7.78 8.75
C ALA A 134 13.78 -8.16 9.12
N GLY A 135 13.30 -7.62 10.24
CA GLY A 135 11.89 -7.73 10.64
C GLY A 135 10.97 -6.96 9.71
N ILE A 136 11.43 -5.81 9.21
CA ILE A 136 10.71 -5.02 8.21
C ILE A 136 11.65 -4.59 7.08
N VAL A 137 11.17 -4.70 5.85
CA VAL A 137 11.81 -4.18 4.63
C VAL A 137 10.85 -3.25 3.92
N ASP A 138 11.32 -2.06 3.53
CA ASP A 138 10.55 -1.08 2.76
C ASP A 138 11.12 -0.86 1.36
N ILE A 139 10.25 -0.92 0.35
CA ILE A 139 10.54 -0.65 -1.06
C ILE A 139 9.63 0.50 -1.53
N ASP A 140 10.20 1.70 -1.68
CA ASP A 140 9.47 2.92 -2.03
C ASP A 140 10.05 3.63 -3.29
N PRO A 141 9.98 2.99 -4.47
CA PRO A 141 10.59 3.49 -5.70
C PRO A 141 9.78 4.62 -6.36
N PHE A 142 10.46 5.33 -7.26
CA PHE A 142 9.78 6.02 -8.35
C PHE A 142 9.28 5.03 -9.41
N GLY A 143 7.98 5.04 -9.66
CA GLY A 143 7.31 4.15 -10.60
C GLY A 143 6.99 2.79 -9.99
N SER A 144 7.49 1.73 -10.62
CA SER A 144 7.10 0.35 -10.30
C SER A 144 8.10 -0.34 -9.37
N PRO A 145 7.62 -1.07 -8.35
CA PRO A 145 8.47 -1.86 -7.46
C PRO A 145 8.85 -3.23 -8.01
N ALA A 146 8.29 -3.67 -9.14
CA ALA A 146 8.38 -5.04 -9.64
C ALA A 146 9.81 -5.61 -9.67
N ARG A 147 10.79 -4.79 -10.02
CA ARG A 147 12.21 -5.21 -10.12
C ARG A 147 12.89 -5.50 -8.77
N HIS A 148 12.36 -5.00 -7.67
CA HIS A 148 12.97 -5.12 -6.34
C HIS A 148 12.26 -6.14 -5.44
N LEU A 149 11.13 -6.71 -5.90
CA LEU A 149 10.30 -7.60 -5.07
C LEU A 149 11.06 -8.83 -4.58
N ASP A 150 11.84 -9.48 -5.46
CA ASP A 150 12.59 -10.69 -5.09
C ASP A 150 13.63 -10.43 -3.99
N CYS A 151 14.44 -9.39 -4.18
CA CYS A 151 15.48 -9.03 -3.22
C CYS A 151 14.85 -8.54 -1.90
N GLY A 152 13.70 -7.85 -1.94
CA GLY A 152 12.93 -7.49 -0.74
C GLY A 152 12.38 -8.68 0.03
N ILE A 153 11.76 -9.64 -0.66
CA ILE A 153 11.24 -10.87 -0.04
C ILE A 153 12.37 -11.65 0.63
N ARG A 154 13.52 -11.82 -0.06
CA ARG A 154 14.67 -12.55 0.49
C ARG A 154 15.32 -11.86 1.69
N ALA A 155 15.28 -10.54 1.75
CA ALA A 155 15.79 -9.74 2.86
C ALA A 155 14.86 -9.72 4.08
N THR A 156 13.60 -10.15 3.92
CA THR A 156 12.60 -10.16 4.99
C THR A 156 12.63 -11.52 5.72
N VAL A 157 12.66 -11.48 7.05
CA VAL A 157 12.65 -12.69 7.89
C VAL A 157 11.26 -13.35 7.88
N HIS A 158 11.20 -14.63 8.25
CA HIS A 158 9.92 -15.29 8.50
C HIS A 158 9.09 -14.55 9.56
N GLY A 159 7.82 -14.30 9.25
CA GLY A 159 6.91 -13.50 10.07
C GLY A 159 7.12 -11.99 9.93
N GLY A 160 8.14 -11.55 9.20
CA GLY A 160 8.43 -10.14 8.93
C GLY A 160 7.46 -9.49 7.95
N ILE A 161 7.51 -8.16 7.86
CA ILE A 161 6.70 -7.36 6.94
C ILE A 161 7.57 -6.82 5.80
N LEU A 162 7.10 -7.01 4.57
CA LEU A 162 7.57 -6.28 3.41
C LEU A 162 6.53 -5.22 3.06
N SER A 163 6.92 -3.94 3.07
CA SER A 163 6.09 -2.84 2.57
C SER A 163 6.57 -2.39 1.20
N VAL A 164 5.62 -2.17 0.29
CA VAL A 164 5.90 -1.90 -1.12
C VAL A 164 5.02 -0.76 -1.60
N THR A 165 5.62 0.28 -2.19
CA THR A 165 4.92 1.36 -2.87
C THR A 165 5.00 1.22 -4.39
N ALA A 166 3.92 1.56 -5.09
CA ALA A 166 3.90 1.79 -6.53
C ALA A 166 3.34 3.19 -6.83
N THR A 167 4.02 3.92 -7.70
CA THR A 167 3.63 5.28 -8.13
C THR A 167 3.38 5.38 -9.64
N ASP A 168 3.47 4.28 -10.41
CA ASP A 168 3.14 4.24 -11.84
C ASP A 168 1.63 4.03 -12.12
N LEU A 169 0.80 4.88 -11.51
CA LEU A 169 -0.67 4.80 -11.52
C LEU A 169 -1.26 4.67 -12.94
N GLN A 170 -0.72 5.41 -13.92
CA GLN A 170 -1.20 5.33 -15.31
C GLN A 170 -1.10 3.92 -15.90
N VAL A 171 -0.05 3.17 -15.53
CA VAL A 171 0.13 1.78 -15.96
C VAL A 171 -0.91 0.89 -15.28
N LEU A 172 -1.08 1.03 -13.97
CA LEU A 172 -2.01 0.25 -13.15
C LEU A 172 -3.49 0.55 -13.45
N HIS A 173 -3.80 1.74 -13.96
CA HIS A 173 -5.15 2.16 -14.40
C HIS A 173 -5.45 1.82 -15.88
N GLY A 174 -4.52 1.16 -16.57
CA GLY A 174 -4.75 0.64 -17.91
C GLY A 174 -4.62 1.68 -19.03
N LEU A 175 -3.83 2.74 -18.84
CA LEU A 175 -3.38 3.58 -19.96
C LEU A 175 -2.38 2.83 -20.84
N PHE A 176 -1.54 1.98 -20.22
CA PHE A 176 -0.48 1.21 -20.89
C PHE A 176 -0.54 -0.27 -20.50
N ASN A 177 -1.53 -1.01 -21.02
CA ASN A 177 -1.78 -2.41 -20.65
C ASN A 177 -0.58 -3.35 -20.89
N ASP A 178 0.16 -3.16 -21.98
CA ASP A 178 1.36 -3.98 -22.25
C ASP A 178 2.47 -3.73 -21.23
N ALA A 179 2.63 -2.48 -20.77
CA ALA A 179 3.56 -2.16 -19.69
C ALA A 179 3.10 -2.79 -18.37
N CYS A 180 1.79 -2.78 -18.08
CA CYS A 180 1.25 -3.40 -16.88
C CYS A 180 1.49 -4.92 -16.90
N ARG A 181 1.19 -5.59 -18.03
CA ARG A 181 1.44 -7.02 -18.21
C ARG A 181 2.92 -7.38 -18.03
N LYS A 182 3.85 -6.56 -18.54
CA LYS A 182 5.29 -6.79 -18.39
C LYS A 182 5.78 -6.63 -16.94
N LYS A 183 5.23 -5.66 -16.19
CA LYS A 183 5.69 -5.33 -14.83
C LYS A 183 5.00 -6.18 -13.75
N TYR A 184 3.68 -6.32 -13.86
CA TYR A 184 2.81 -6.89 -12.82
C TYR A 184 2.23 -8.26 -13.20
N TYR A 185 2.50 -8.75 -14.43
CA TYR A 185 2.01 -10.03 -14.95
C TYR A 185 0.47 -10.16 -15.00
N GLY A 186 -0.25 -9.06 -14.82
CA GLY A 186 -1.69 -8.96 -14.98
C GLY A 186 -2.07 -7.73 -15.81
N THR A 187 -3.32 -7.70 -16.28
CA THR A 187 -3.86 -6.59 -17.08
C THR A 187 -5.02 -5.95 -16.33
N PRO A 188 -5.08 -4.61 -16.20
CA PRO A 188 -6.18 -3.90 -15.57
C PRO A 188 -7.33 -3.66 -16.57
N ILE A 189 -8.48 -3.26 -16.04
CA ILE A 189 -9.60 -2.71 -16.81
C ILE A 189 -10.05 -1.40 -16.18
N LYS A 190 -10.50 -0.44 -17.00
CA LYS A 190 -10.94 0.87 -16.52
C LYS A 190 -12.27 0.75 -15.77
N THR A 191 -12.35 1.01 -14.48
CA THR A 191 -13.61 0.90 -13.70
C THR A 191 -13.65 1.96 -12.61
N ASP A 192 -14.82 2.17 -12.01
CA ASP A 192 -14.97 3.08 -10.85
C ASP A 192 -14.24 2.55 -9.59
N TYR A 193 -13.78 1.30 -9.63
CA TYR A 193 -12.97 0.63 -8.60
C TYR A 193 -11.57 0.25 -9.09
N ALA A 194 -11.03 1.00 -10.04
CA ALA A 194 -9.69 0.77 -10.62
C ALA A 194 -8.56 0.80 -9.57
N ASP A 195 -8.72 1.56 -8.48
CA ASP A 195 -7.75 1.61 -7.38
C ASP A 195 -7.60 0.25 -6.68
N GLU A 196 -8.70 -0.48 -6.50
CA GLU A 196 -8.64 -1.83 -5.94
C GLU A 196 -8.03 -2.83 -6.93
N ILE A 197 -8.33 -2.71 -8.23
CA ILE A 197 -7.70 -3.54 -9.27
C ILE A 197 -6.17 -3.33 -9.25
N ALA A 198 -5.72 -2.08 -9.13
CA ALA A 198 -4.31 -1.73 -9.07
C ALA A 198 -3.62 -2.38 -7.86
N VAL A 199 -4.19 -2.26 -6.66
CA VAL A 199 -3.65 -2.89 -5.44
C VAL A 199 -3.60 -4.42 -5.59
N ARG A 200 -4.65 -5.04 -6.15
CA ARG A 200 -4.68 -6.49 -6.38
C ARG A 200 -3.67 -6.96 -7.41
N LEU A 201 -3.32 -6.15 -8.41
CA LEU A 201 -2.25 -6.43 -9.37
C LEU A 201 -0.87 -6.39 -8.70
N ILE A 202 -0.63 -5.40 -7.83
CA ILE A 202 0.61 -5.31 -7.05
C ILE A 202 0.76 -6.54 -6.14
N LEU A 203 -0.30 -6.86 -5.38
CA LEU A 203 -0.34 -8.03 -4.50
C LEU A 203 -0.17 -9.35 -5.28
N GLY A 204 -0.82 -9.46 -6.44
CA GLY A 204 -0.67 -10.63 -7.32
C GLY A 204 0.78 -10.80 -7.80
N CYS A 205 1.43 -9.71 -8.18
CA CYS A 205 2.84 -9.71 -8.56
C CYS A 205 3.75 -10.15 -7.41
N ILE A 206 3.54 -9.60 -6.21
CA ILE A 206 4.26 -10.01 -5.00
C ILE A 206 4.05 -11.50 -4.71
N HIS A 207 2.81 -11.97 -4.76
CA HIS A 207 2.46 -13.37 -4.54
C HIS A 207 3.17 -14.30 -5.53
N MET A 208 3.17 -13.97 -6.83
CA MET A 208 3.87 -14.77 -7.85
C MET A 208 5.39 -14.80 -7.63
N VAL A 209 5.99 -13.67 -7.24
CA VAL A 209 7.44 -13.59 -6.94
C VAL A 209 7.78 -14.33 -5.63
N ALA A 210 6.88 -14.36 -4.65
CA ALA A 210 7.08 -15.13 -3.43
C ALA A 210 6.93 -16.63 -3.67
N ALA A 211 5.91 -17.04 -4.44
CA ALA A 211 5.61 -18.44 -4.73
C ALA A 211 6.76 -19.16 -5.45
N ARG A 212 7.47 -18.49 -6.38
CA ARG A 212 8.67 -19.06 -7.03
C ARG A 212 9.85 -19.30 -6.07
N LEU A 213 9.78 -18.78 -4.85
CA LEU A 213 10.77 -18.93 -3.79
C LEU A 213 10.31 -19.89 -2.68
N ASP A 214 9.19 -20.59 -2.87
CA ASP A 214 8.51 -21.40 -1.85
C ASP A 214 8.14 -20.58 -0.59
N ILE A 215 7.80 -19.31 -0.79
CA ILE A 215 7.43 -18.34 0.26
C ILE A 215 5.99 -17.89 0.03
N GLU A 216 5.24 -17.75 1.12
CA GLU A 216 3.94 -17.10 1.12
C GLU A 216 4.08 -15.61 1.48
N ALA A 217 3.37 -14.76 0.74
CA ALA A 217 3.27 -13.33 1.01
C ALA A 217 1.79 -12.97 1.13
N THR A 218 1.37 -12.60 2.35
CA THR A 218 -0.05 -12.39 2.67
C THR A 218 -0.29 -10.94 3.08
N PRO A 219 -1.25 -10.22 2.46
CA PRO A 219 -1.54 -8.83 2.79
C PRO A 219 -2.04 -8.68 4.23
N VAL A 220 -1.50 -7.71 4.95
CA VAL A 220 -1.97 -7.33 6.29
C VAL A 220 -2.65 -5.97 6.31
N PHE A 221 -2.20 -5.06 5.44
CA PHE A 221 -2.74 -3.71 5.31
C PHE A 221 -2.44 -3.15 3.92
N VAL A 222 -3.32 -2.29 3.41
CA VAL A 222 -3.13 -1.57 2.14
C VAL A 222 -3.51 -0.10 2.32
N GLU A 223 -2.78 0.77 1.64
CA GLU A 223 -3.06 2.19 1.50
C GLU A 223 -3.26 2.54 0.03
N ASN A 224 -4.12 3.52 -0.22
CA ASN A 224 -4.26 4.13 -1.53
C ASN A 224 -4.34 5.65 -1.37
N ASN A 225 -3.85 6.36 -2.38
CA ASN A 225 -3.98 7.79 -2.51
C ASN A 225 -3.93 8.14 -4.01
N MET A 226 -4.31 9.36 -4.39
CA MET A 226 -4.24 9.86 -5.77
C MET A 226 -2.83 9.86 -6.38
N HIS A 227 -1.78 9.54 -5.61
CA HIS A 227 -0.39 9.57 -6.04
C HIS A 227 0.36 8.25 -5.87
N TYR A 228 -0.17 7.28 -5.11
CA TYR A 228 0.52 6.01 -4.83
C TYR A 228 -0.46 4.92 -4.41
N TYR A 229 -0.03 3.67 -4.58
CA TYR A 229 -0.54 2.51 -3.87
C TYR A 229 0.54 1.95 -2.98
N ARG A 230 0.17 1.54 -1.78
CA ARG A 230 1.13 0.92 -0.86
C ARG A 230 0.51 -0.29 -0.21
N VAL A 231 1.28 -1.36 -0.12
CA VAL A 231 0.84 -2.64 0.44
C VAL A 231 1.83 -3.10 1.48
N TYR A 232 1.33 -3.75 2.53
CA TYR A 232 2.11 -4.36 3.58
C TYR A 232 1.78 -5.84 3.56
N VAL A 233 2.79 -6.68 3.34
CA VAL A 233 2.63 -8.13 3.26
C VAL A 233 3.48 -8.82 4.32
N ARG A 234 2.94 -9.83 4.97
CA ARG A 234 3.67 -10.71 5.87
C ARG A 234 4.35 -11.82 5.07
N ILE A 235 5.63 -12.04 5.32
CA ILE A 235 6.45 -13.04 4.63
C ILE A 235 6.54 -14.32 5.47
N LEU A 236 6.12 -15.46 4.91
CA LEU A 236 6.09 -16.74 5.60
C LEU A 236 6.87 -17.81 4.83
N ASN A 237 7.85 -18.47 5.48
CA ASN A 237 8.70 -19.51 4.87
C ASN A 237 7.98 -20.88 4.74
N LYS A 238 6.66 -20.92 4.89
CA LYS A 238 5.83 -22.10 4.71
C LYS A 238 4.67 -21.69 3.82
N ALA A 239 4.72 -22.16 2.59
CA ALA A 239 3.63 -22.03 1.64
C ALA A 239 2.47 -22.93 2.08
N ASP A 240 1.42 -22.36 2.67
CA ASP A 240 0.08 -22.88 2.38
C ASP A 240 -0.31 -22.25 1.04
N THR A 241 0.25 -22.77 -0.06
CA THR A 241 0.04 -22.27 -1.43
C THR A 241 -1.36 -22.64 -1.93
N ARG A 242 -2.37 -22.18 -1.18
CA ARG A 242 -3.69 -21.97 -1.72
C ARG A 242 -3.53 -21.03 -2.89
N ASP A 243 -3.78 -21.55 -4.08
CA ASP A 243 -3.89 -20.77 -5.29
C ASP A 243 -4.93 -19.67 -5.07
N ILE A 244 -4.45 -18.44 -4.90
CA ILE A 244 -5.22 -17.24 -4.52
C ILE A 244 -5.16 -16.17 -5.62
N MET A 245 -4.67 -16.57 -6.79
CA MET A 245 -4.68 -15.78 -8.02
C MET A 245 -6.00 -15.99 -8.75
N GLY A 246 -6.44 -14.95 -9.46
CA GLY A 246 -7.67 -15.03 -10.24
C GLY A 246 -7.95 -13.74 -11.01
N PHE A 247 -9.22 -13.51 -11.29
CA PHE A 247 -9.69 -12.42 -12.12
C PHE A 247 -10.84 -11.66 -11.48
N ILE A 248 -10.93 -10.37 -11.79
CA ILE A 248 -12.15 -9.60 -11.62
C ILE A 248 -12.83 -9.52 -12.98
N SER A 249 -14.05 -10.05 -13.06
CA SER A 249 -14.90 -9.99 -14.26
C SER A 249 -15.92 -8.87 -14.10
N HIS A 250 -16.01 -7.95 -15.06
CA HIS A 250 -16.89 -6.79 -15.02
C HIS A 250 -17.78 -6.70 -16.27
N CYS A 251 -19.08 -6.57 -16.06
CA CYS A 251 -20.06 -6.33 -17.10
C CYS A 251 -20.25 -4.83 -17.33
N ARG A 252 -19.86 -4.35 -18.51
CA ARG A 252 -20.04 -2.93 -18.90
C ARG A 252 -21.49 -2.51 -19.07
N SER A 253 -22.36 -3.46 -19.39
CA SER A 253 -23.77 -3.17 -19.72
C SER A 253 -24.60 -2.87 -18.48
N CYS A 254 -24.42 -3.63 -17.39
CA CYS A 254 -25.23 -3.48 -16.18
C CYS A 254 -24.41 -3.22 -14.90
N GLY A 255 -23.08 -3.10 -15.02
CA GLY A 255 -22.19 -2.93 -13.88
C GLY A 255 -21.98 -4.21 -13.05
N ASN A 256 -22.54 -5.37 -13.37
CA ASN A 256 -22.28 -6.57 -12.56
C ASN A 256 -20.77 -6.86 -12.47
N ARG A 257 -20.29 -7.28 -11.31
CA ARG A 257 -18.87 -7.56 -11.10
C ARG A 257 -18.68 -8.76 -10.17
N GLU A 258 -17.71 -9.60 -10.49
CA GLU A 258 -17.42 -10.83 -9.73
C GLU A 258 -15.91 -11.03 -9.64
N ILE A 259 -15.45 -11.42 -8.46
CA ILE A 259 -14.06 -11.82 -8.21
C ILE A 259 -14.00 -13.34 -8.04
N ALA A 260 -13.19 -14.02 -8.83
CA ALA A 260 -13.11 -15.48 -8.84
C ALA A 260 -11.76 -15.95 -9.38
N LYS A 261 -11.43 -17.24 -9.17
CA LYS A 261 -10.24 -17.86 -9.78
C LYS A 261 -10.30 -17.85 -11.30
N ASP A 262 -11.47 -18.18 -11.84
CA ASP A 262 -11.72 -18.24 -13.28
C ASP A 262 -12.46 -17.02 -13.80
N LYS A 263 -12.23 -16.70 -15.07
CA LYS A 263 -12.97 -15.66 -15.79
C LYS A 263 -14.44 -16.05 -15.95
N LYS A 264 -15.34 -15.09 -15.74
CA LYS A 264 -16.77 -15.24 -16.02
C LYS A 264 -17.09 -14.55 -17.33
N GLU A 265 -17.04 -15.29 -18.44
CA GLU A 265 -17.19 -14.70 -19.80
C GLU A 265 -18.55 -14.02 -20.02
N ILE A 266 -19.62 -14.53 -19.37
CA ILE A 266 -21.00 -14.07 -19.53
C ILE A 266 -21.55 -13.55 -18.21
N CYS A 267 -22.19 -12.39 -18.26
CA CYS A 267 -22.81 -11.76 -17.10
C CYS A 267 -24.06 -12.52 -16.64
N ALA A 268 -24.08 -12.94 -15.39
CA ALA A 268 -25.21 -13.65 -14.77
C ALA A 268 -26.51 -12.81 -14.64
N ILE A 269 -26.45 -11.49 -14.83
CA ILE A 269 -27.61 -10.59 -14.70
C ILE A 269 -28.25 -10.28 -16.06
N CYS A 270 -27.44 -9.96 -17.07
CA CYS A 270 -27.95 -9.44 -18.34
C CYS A 270 -27.47 -10.21 -19.59
N GLY A 271 -26.71 -11.30 -19.43
CA GLY A 271 -26.22 -12.13 -20.53
C GLY A 271 -25.13 -11.49 -21.42
N ALA A 272 -24.72 -10.26 -21.14
CA ALA A 272 -23.67 -9.58 -21.91
C ALA A 272 -22.28 -10.15 -21.61
N LYS A 273 -21.37 -10.04 -22.59
CA LYS A 273 -19.96 -10.42 -22.42
C LYS A 273 -19.28 -9.54 -21.36
N MET A 274 -18.47 -10.15 -20.49
CA MET A 274 -17.71 -9.45 -19.45
C MET A 274 -16.29 -9.10 -19.91
N GLN A 275 -15.70 -8.10 -19.26
CA GLN A 275 -14.28 -7.77 -19.35
C GLN A 275 -13.54 -8.32 -18.13
N HIS A 276 -12.25 -8.58 -18.25
CA HIS A 276 -11.47 -9.21 -17.19
C HIS A 276 -10.23 -8.41 -16.84
N ALA A 277 -10.05 -8.11 -15.55
CA ALA A 277 -8.76 -7.75 -14.99
C ALA A 277 -8.09 -8.98 -14.36
N GLY A 278 -6.77 -9.07 -14.53
CA GLY A 278 -5.93 -10.11 -13.93
C GLY A 278 -4.92 -10.75 -14.90
N PRO A 279 -4.27 -11.85 -14.50
CA PRO A 279 -4.39 -12.47 -13.17
C PRO A 279 -3.95 -11.51 -12.05
N LEU A 280 -4.62 -11.55 -10.91
CA LEU A 280 -4.41 -10.67 -9.76
C LEU A 280 -4.77 -11.38 -8.44
N TRP A 281 -4.44 -10.77 -7.31
CA TRP A 281 -4.80 -11.27 -5.98
C TRP A 281 -6.31 -11.23 -5.75
N VAL A 282 -6.94 -12.39 -5.47
CA VAL A 282 -8.39 -12.48 -5.17
C VAL A 282 -8.72 -12.66 -3.69
N GLY A 283 -7.70 -12.77 -2.83
CA GLY A 283 -7.89 -12.91 -1.38
C GLY A 283 -8.27 -11.60 -0.66
N LYS A 284 -8.27 -11.66 0.68
CA LYS A 284 -8.46 -10.50 1.56
C LYS A 284 -7.32 -9.50 1.39
N LEU A 285 -7.63 -8.21 1.58
CA LEU A 285 -6.65 -7.13 1.50
C LEU A 285 -6.14 -6.68 2.88
N PHE A 286 -6.83 -7.10 3.94
CA PHE A 286 -6.62 -6.61 5.30
C PHE A 286 -6.63 -7.78 6.30
N GLU A 287 -5.74 -7.72 7.28
CA GLU A 287 -5.76 -8.58 8.45
C GLU A 287 -6.38 -7.79 9.62
N LYS A 288 -7.61 -8.15 9.99
CA LYS A 288 -8.42 -7.40 10.98
C LYS A 288 -7.73 -7.25 12.33
N GLU A 289 -7.03 -8.29 12.79
CA GLU A 289 -6.27 -8.26 14.03
C GLU A 289 -5.13 -7.23 13.96
N PHE A 290 -4.36 -7.22 12.87
CA PHE A 290 -3.30 -6.24 12.65
C PHE A 290 -3.83 -4.80 12.58
N LEU A 291 -5.00 -4.59 11.96
CA LEU A 291 -5.64 -3.26 11.94
C LEU A 291 -6.06 -2.78 13.34
N ASN A 292 -6.56 -3.67 14.19
CA ASN A 292 -6.89 -3.33 15.59
C ASN A 292 -5.62 -2.98 16.39
N ASP A 293 -4.51 -3.68 16.12
CA ASP A 293 -3.21 -3.33 16.71
C ASP A 293 -2.73 -1.95 16.24
N MET A 294 -2.91 -1.64 14.96
CA MET A 294 -2.64 -0.30 14.42
C MET A 294 -3.49 0.78 15.09
N LEU A 295 -4.80 0.55 15.30
CA LEU A 295 -5.66 1.50 16.03
C LEU A 295 -5.22 1.69 17.47
N SER A 296 -4.72 0.64 18.11
CA SER A 296 -4.22 0.70 19.48
C SER A 296 -2.90 1.48 19.59
N GLU A 297 -2.08 1.49 18.54
CA GLU A 297 -0.82 2.26 18.50
C GLU A 297 -0.98 3.70 18.00
N ALA A 298 -1.98 4.01 17.17
CA ALA A 298 -2.15 5.33 16.59
C ALA A 298 -2.13 6.50 17.62
N PRO A 299 -2.75 6.39 18.81
CA PRO A 299 -2.69 7.45 19.83
C PRO A 299 -1.31 7.70 20.44
N ASN A 300 -0.37 6.74 20.34
CA ASN A 300 0.97 6.85 20.92
C ASN A 300 1.93 7.66 20.06
N HIS A 301 1.54 7.97 18.81
CA HIS A 301 2.39 8.59 17.80
C HIS A 301 1.88 9.98 17.39
N ALA A 302 2.82 10.86 17.00
CA ALA A 302 2.50 12.20 16.52
C ALA A 302 2.12 12.15 15.02
N VAL A 303 0.95 11.59 14.72
CA VAL A 303 0.47 11.35 13.34
C VAL A 303 -0.72 12.23 12.98
N ASP A 304 -1.02 12.36 11.68
CA ASP A 304 -2.21 13.06 11.21
C ASP A 304 -3.49 12.40 11.76
N LYS A 305 -4.43 13.22 12.25
CA LYS A 305 -5.72 12.78 12.81
C LYS A 305 -6.57 11.97 11.82
N LYS A 306 -6.29 12.06 10.52
CA LYS A 306 -6.94 11.26 9.47
C LYS A 306 -6.55 9.79 9.49
N CYS A 307 -5.44 9.41 10.14
CA CYS A 307 -4.97 8.03 10.14
C CYS A 307 -5.95 7.08 10.83
N ALA A 308 -6.39 7.39 12.06
CA ALA A 308 -7.28 6.52 12.81
C ALA A 308 -8.64 6.29 12.09
N PRO A 309 -9.37 7.32 11.63
CA PRO A 309 -10.60 7.12 10.86
C PRO A 309 -10.41 6.32 9.56
N ALA A 310 -9.25 6.44 8.91
CA ALA A 310 -8.94 5.64 7.73
C ALA A 310 -8.72 4.15 8.09
N ILE A 311 -8.01 3.87 9.18
CA ILE A 311 -7.80 2.49 9.66
C ILE A 311 -9.12 1.88 10.15
N GLU A 312 -9.99 2.66 10.81
CA GLU A 312 -11.33 2.22 11.21
C GLU A 312 -12.17 1.78 9.99
N LYS A 313 -12.12 2.51 8.87
CA LYS A 313 -12.74 2.07 7.62
C LYS A 313 -12.16 0.75 7.11
N CYS A 314 -10.84 0.59 7.18
CA CYS A 314 -10.17 -0.66 6.83
C CYS A 314 -10.66 -1.83 7.71
N VAL A 315 -10.89 -1.60 9.01
CA VAL A 315 -11.42 -2.61 9.93
C VAL A 315 -12.83 -3.04 9.51
N LEU A 316 -13.71 -2.07 9.20
CA LEU A 316 -15.07 -2.34 8.76
C LEU A 316 -15.13 -3.10 7.44
N GLU A 317 -14.20 -2.83 6.52
CA GLU A 317 -14.19 -3.46 5.19
C GLU A 317 -13.37 -4.77 5.13
N SER A 318 -12.65 -5.13 6.19
CA SER A 318 -11.69 -6.26 6.20
C SER A 318 -12.29 -7.62 5.85
N ASP A 319 -13.56 -7.83 6.19
CA ASP A 319 -14.31 -9.06 5.95
C ASP A 319 -15.30 -8.97 4.78
N MET A 320 -15.33 -7.83 4.09
CA MET A 320 -16.25 -7.60 2.97
C MET A 320 -15.75 -8.23 1.66
N PRO A 321 -16.66 -8.53 0.72
CA PRO A 321 -16.27 -9.02 -0.60
C PRO A 321 -15.39 -8.02 -1.36
N GLY A 322 -14.61 -8.56 -2.30
CA GLY A 322 -13.80 -7.76 -3.21
C GLY A 322 -14.66 -6.87 -4.13
N CYS A 323 -14.03 -5.82 -4.64
CA CYS A 323 -14.63 -4.71 -5.36
C CYS A 323 -15.58 -3.86 -4.49
N TYR A 324 -15.84 -2.65 -4.96
CA TYR A 324 -16.78 -1.73 -4.34
C TYR A 324 -17.64 -1.05 -5.41
N TYR A 325 -18.71 -0.42 -4.96
CA TYR A 325 -19.58 0.46 -5.73
C TYR A 325 -19.37 1.88 -5.23
N THR A 326 -19.60 2.88 -6.09
CA THR A 326 -19.67 4.29 -5.66
C THR A 326 -21.10 4.79 -5.74
N LEU A 327 -21.44 5.76 -4.88
CA LEU A 327 -22.74 6.43 -4.97
C LEU A 327 -22.94 7.10 -6.33
N ASP A 328 -21.88 7.66 -6.92
CA ASP A 328 -21.92 8.31 -8.23
C ASP A 328 -22.21 7.32 -9.36
N GLU A 329 -21.61 6.12 -9.31
CA GLU A 329 -21.90 5.03 -10.24
C GLU A 329 -23.38 4.66 -10.19
N VAL A 330 -23.91 4.41 -8.99
CA VAL A 330 -25.31 4.00 -8.80
C VAL A 330 -26.27 5.11 -9.20
N ALA A 331 -26.00 6.36 -8.82
CA ALA A 331 -26.79 7.54 -9.19
C ALA A 331 -26.88 7.72 -10.70
N LYS A 332 -25.75 7.57 -11.41
CA LYS A 332 -25.69 7.65 -12.88
C LYS A 332 -26.55 6.57 -13.53
N MET A 333 -26.53 5.35 -13.00
CA MET A 333 -27.35 4.24 -13.51
C MET A 333 -28.85 4.47 -13.25
N LYS A 334 -29.21 5.03 -12.09
CA LYS A 334 -30.61 5.34 -11.74
C LYS A 334 -31.14 6.64 -12.36
N ARG A 335 -30.26 7.54 -12.81
CA ARG A 335 -30.58 8.92 -13.19
C ARG A 335 -31.28 9.68 -12.05
N LYS A 336 -30.82 9.46 -10.83
CA LYS A 336 -31.32 10.12 -9.60
C LYS A 336 -30.16 10.55 -8.72
N SER A 337 -30.39 11.57 -7.89
CA SER A 337 -29.42 12.00 -6.88
C SER A 337 -29.20 10.89 -5.84
N PRO A 338 -27.94 10.62 -5.43
CA PRO A 338 -27.66 9.59 -4.45
C PRO A 338 -28.13 10.01 -3.05
N ALA A 339 -28.53 9.04 -2.23
CA ALA A 339 -28.61 9.22 -0.79
C ALA A 339 -27.20 9.37 -0.18
N SER A 340 -27.12 9.75 1.11
CA SER A 340 -25.84 9.73 1.81
C SER A 340 -25.26 8.31 1.88
N LEU A 341 -23.93 8.20 2.03
CA LEU A 341 -23.24 6.92 2.14
C LEU A 341 -23.77 6.10 3.32
N GLU A 342 -23.91 6.74 4.48
CA GLU A 342 -24.46 6.13 5.70
C GLU A 342 -25.87 5.57 5.47
N ARG A 343 -26.75 6.35 4.83
CA ARG A 343 -28.12 5.90 4.52
C ARG A 343 -28.11 4.73 3.54
N SER A 344 -27.25 4.76 2.54
CA SER A 344 -27.14 3.71 1.51
C SER A 344 -26.65 2.39 2.11
N ILE A 345 -25.65 2.44 2.99
CA ILE A 345 -25.15 1.29 3.75
C ILE A 345 -26.25 0.75 4.66
N ARG A 346 -26.95 1.62 5.39
CA ARG A 346 -28.05 1.24 6.28
C ARG A 346 -29.19 0.55 5.54
N ILE A 347 -29.59 1.05 4.36
CA ILE A 347 -30.62 0.43 3.52
C ILE A 347 -30.22 -1.02 3.16
N LEU A 348 -28.95 -1.26 2.79
CA LEU A 348 -28.48 -2.60 2.46
C LEU A 348 -28.52 -3.54 3.68
N GLN A 349 -28.04 -3.04 4.84
CA GLN A 349 -28.03 -3.80 6.09
C GLN A 349 -29.46 -4.15 6.57
N GLU A 350 -30.39 -3.19 6.51
CA GLU A 350 -31.81 -3.40 6.85
C GLU A 350 -32.51 -4.40 5.90
N ASN A 351 -31.95 -4.63 4.70
CA ASN A 351 -32.42 -5.62 3.74
C ASN A 351 -31.62 -6.93 3.78
N GLY A 352 -30.80 -7.15 4.82
CA GLY A 352 -30.10 -8.42 5.08
C GLY A 352 -28.78 -8.60 4.33
N PHE A 353 -28.25 -7.56 3.69
CA PHE A 353 -26.96 -7.60 3.00
C PHE A 353 -25.82 -7.08 3.89
N ALA A 354 -24.65 -7.68 3.78
CA ALA A 354 -23.44 -7.11 4.36
C ALA A 354 -23.11 -5.81 3.61
N SER A 355 -22.80 -4.73 4.34
CA SER A 355 -22.39 -3.46 3.74
C SER A 355 -21.47 -2.66 4.65
N SER A 356 -20.42 -2.05 4.07
CA SER A 356 -19.45 -1.22 4.77
C SER A 356 -18.98 -0.05 3.88
N PRO A 357 -18.44 1.04 4.46
CA PRO A 357 -17.63 1.97 3.68
C PRO A 357 -16.35 1.28 3.19
N THR A 358 -15.68 1.87 2.21
CA THR A 358 -14.35 1.43 1.74
C THR A 358 -13.29 2.52 1.93
N SER A 359 -12.06 2.12 2.24
CA SER A 359 -10.90 3.03 2.31
C SER A 359 -10.42 3.48 0.92
N PHE A 360 -10.89 2.85 -0.16
CA PHE A 360 -10.51 3.18 -1.54
C PHE A 360 -11.20 4.43 -2.11
N ASN A 361 -12.40 4.76 -1.62
CA ASN A 361 -13.18 5.84 -2.21
C ASN A 361 -14.07 6.52 -1.15
N PRO A 362 -14.07 7.86 -1.06
CA PRO A 362 -14.89 8.59 -0.08
C PRO A 362 -16.39 8.34 -0.17
N THR A 363 -16.92 8.04 -1.36
CA THR A 363 -18.34 7.72 -1.61
C THR A 363 -18.54 6.24 -1.90
N GLY A 364 -17.52 5.41 -1.68
CA GLY A 364 -17.55 3.99 -1.97
C GLY A 364 -18.09 3.14 -0.83
N PHE A 365 -18.76 2.05 -1.18
CA PHE A 365 -19.20 1.01 -0.25
C PHE A 365 -18.98 -0.39 -0.83
N ARG A 366 -18.69 -1.35 0.04
CA ARG A 366 -18.65 -2.77 -0.29
C ARG A 366 -19.96 -3.42 0.11
N THR A 367 -20.41 -4.42 -0.64
CA THR A 367 -21.57 -5.22 -0.28
C THR A 367 -21.57 -6.57 -1.02
N ASP A 368 -22.21 -7.57 -0.44
CA ASP A 368 -22.54 -8.84 -1.10
C ASP A 368 -23.83 -8.75 -1.95
N CYS A 369 -24.50 -7.60 -1.94
CA CYS A 369 -25.67 -7.32 -2.74
C CYS A 369 -25.32 -7.12 -4.22
N LYS A 370 -26.06 -7.77 -5.13
CA LYS A 370 -25.88 -7.62 -6.58
C LYS A 370 -26.40 -6.28 -7.08
N ILE A 371 -25.79 -5.76 -8.15
CA ILE A 371 -26.11 -4.42 -8.70
C ILE A 371 -27.58 -4.22 -9.06
N ASN A 372 -28.26 -5.23 -9.62
CA ASN A 372 -29.68 -5.13 -9.93
C ASN A 372 -30.51 -4.86 -8.67
N LYS A 373 -30.17 -5.52 -7.55
CA LYS A 373 -30.86 -5.34 -6.28
C LYS A 373 -30.50 -4.02 -5.59
N ILE A 374 -29.24 -3.58 -5.69
CA ILE A 374 -28.83 -2.22 -5.26
C ILE A 374 -29.68 -1.16 -5.96
N LEU A 375 -29.86 -1.28 -7.27
CA LEU A 375 -30.67 -0.33 -8.06
C LEU A 375 -32.15 -0.34 -7.68
N GLU A 376 -32.70 -1.47 -7.23
CA GLU A 376 -34.07 -1.55 -6.69
C GLU A 376 -34.20 -0.89 -5.32
N LEU A 377 -33.24 -1.14 -4.41
CA LEU A 377 -33.32 -0.73 -3.01
C LEU A 377 -33.02 0.76 -2.78
N PHE A 378 -32.12 1.33 -3.58
CA PHE A 378 -31.74 2.73 -3.40
C PHE A 378 -32.89 3.64 -3.85
N PRO A 379 -33.05 4.86 -3.29
CA PRO A 379 -34.14 5.76 -3.66
C PRO A 379 -34.12 6.25 -5.13
#